data_AF-Q5PT11-F1
#
_entry.id   AF-Q5PT11-F1
#
_cell.length_a   1.000
_cell.length_b   1.000
_cell.length_c   1.000
_cell.angle_alpha   90.00
_cell.angle_beta   90.00
_cell.angle_gamma   90.00
#
_symmetry.space_group_name_H-M   'P 1'
#
loop_
_entity.id
_entity.type
_entity.pdbx_description
1 polymer ?
#
loop_
_entity_poly.entity_id
_entity_poly.type
_entity_poly.pdbx_seq_one_letter_code
_entity_poly.pdbx_strand_id
1 'polypeptide(L)' 'GLSLQSFDGRGNYNFGLDEQLMFPEIHYDHIQQIRGMDITIVTTAQTDQEGLTLLQKFGMPFYE' A
#
# COMPACT_ATOMS: atom_id res chain seq x y z
N GLY A 1 0.57 10.59 -2.07
CA GLY A 1 0.78 9.15 -1.81
C GLY A 1 -0.53 8.55 -1.33
N LEU A 2 -0.55 7.75 -0.27
CA LEU A 2 -1.64 6.80 -0.03
C LEU A 2 -2.98 7.46 0.36
N SER A 3 -4.02 7.16 -0.42
CA SER A 3 -5.41 7.62 -0.22
C SER A 3 -6.05 6.92 0.97
N LEU A 4 -6.83 7.65 1.77
CA LEU A 4 -7.63 7.09 2.85
C LEU A 4 -8.89 6.35 2.38
N GLN A 5 -9.25 6.44 1.10
CA GLN A 5 -10.49 5.85 0.57
C GLN A 5 -10.37 4.37 0.22
N SER A 6 -9.16 3.79 0.26
CA SER A 6 -8.91 2.43 -0.22
C SER A 6 -9.01 1.35 0.87
N PHE A 7 -9.72 1.64 1.96
CA PHE A 7 -10.10 0.64 2.95
C PHE A 7 -11.35 -0.12 2.53
N ASP A 8 -11.47 -1.38 2.97
CA ASP A 8 -12.54 -2.29 2.56
C ASP A 8 -13.74 -2.37 3.53
N GLY A 9 -13.78 -1.53 4.56
CA GLY A 9 -14.81 -1.56 5.61
C GLY A 9 -14.51 -2.54 6.74
N ARG A 10 -13.44 -3.34 6.63
CA ARG A 10 -13.03 -4.37 7.61
C ARG A 10 -11.60 -4.15 8.08
N GLY A 11 -11.06 -2.94 7.93
CA GLY A 11 -9.71 -2.62 8.39
C GLY A 11 -8.59 -3.13 7.49
N ASN A 12 -8.89 -3.64 6.28
CA ASN A 12 -7.87 -3.98 5.30
C ASN A 12 -7.66 -2.84 4.32
N TYR A 13 -6.41 -2.66 3.89
CA TYR A 13 -6.02 -1.56 3.01
C TYR A 13 -5.46 -2.07 1.70
N ASN A 14 -5.96 -1.55 0.58
CA ASN A 14 -5.52 -1.92 -0.76
C ASN A 14 -4.94 -0.71 -1.49
N PHE A 15 -3.79 -0.87 -2.13
CA PHE A 15 -3.24 0.18 -3.00
C PHE A 15 -2.42 -0.41 -4.13
N GLY A 16 -2.43 0.27 -5.27
CA GLY A 16 -1.62 -0.06 -6.43
C GLY A 16 -0.32 0.74 -6.45
N LEU A 17 0.73 0.13 -6.98
CA LEU A 17 1.97 0.75 -7.39
C LEU A 17 2.06 0.67 -8.90
N ASP A 18 2.33 1.78 -9.57
CA ASP A 18 2.43 1.80 -11.04
C ASP A 18 3.77 1.22 -11.54
N GLU A 19 4.81 1.27 -10.70
CA GLU A 19 6.16 0.87 -11.08
C GLU A 19 6.87 0.09 -9.96
N GLN A 20 7.43 -1.07 -10.30
CA GLN A 20 8.27 -1.87 -9.41
C GLN A 20 9.68 -1.29 -9.16
N LEU A 21 10.07 -0.23 -9.87
CA LEU A 21 11.42 0.38 -9.78
C LEU A 21 11.68 1.13 -8.47
N MET A 22 10.65 1.38 -7.66
CA MET A 22 10.80 2.00 -6.35
C MET A 22 11.48 1.10 -5.31
N PHE A 23 11.55 -0.21 -5.58
CA PHE A 23 12.21 -1.17 -4.72
C PHE A 23 13.72 -1.19 -5.04
N PRO A 24 14.61 -0.97 -4.06
CA PRO A 24 16.06 -0.97 -4.28
C PRO A 24 16.59 -2.33 -4.76
N GLU A 25 15.83 -3.40 -4.57
CA GLU A 25 16.16 -4.75 -5.04
C GLU A 25 16.05 -4.92 -6.57
N ILE A 26 15.36 -4.01 -7.26
CA ILE A 26 15.08 -4.12 -8.69
C ILE A 26 16.09 -3.31 -9.51
N HIS A 27 16.91 -4.01 -10.29
CA HIS A 27 17.85 -3.38 -11.23
C HIS A 27 17.18 -3.07 -12.56
N TYR A 28 17.20 -1.80 -12.98
CA TYR A 28 16.63 -1.33 -14.25
C TYR A 28 17.11 -2.16 -15.46
N ASP A 29 18.40 -2.51 -15.50
CA ASP A 29 19.02 -3.22 -16.62
C ASP A 29 18.47 -4.63 -16.84
N HIS A 30 17.78 -5.21 -15.85
CA HIS A 30 17.24 -6.56 -15.90
C HIS A 30 15.74 -6.59 -16.25
N ILE A 31 15.12 -5.43 -16.51
CA ILE A 31 13.68 -5.32 -16.74
C ILE A 31 13.41 -5.07 -18.22
N GLN A 32 12.55 -5.89 -18.83
CA GLN A 32 12.11 -5.67 -20.21
C GLN A 32 10.97 -4.66 -20.33
N GLN A 33 10.08 -4.57 -19.33
CA GLN A 33 8.92 -3.68 -19.31
C GLN A 33 8.56 -3.28 -17.87
N ILE A 34 8.14 -2.03 -17.68
CA ILE A 34 7.62 -1.54 -16.39
C ILE A 34 6.31 -2.27 -16.09
N ARG A 35 6.20 -2.81 -14.88
CA ARG A 35 4.98 -3.44 -14.36
C ARG A 35 4.60 -2.79 -13.05
N GLY A 36 3.31 -2.58 -12.89
CA GLY A 36 2.71 -2.23 -11.61
C GLY A 36 2.42 -3.47 -10.76
N MET A 37 2.01 -3.24 -9.53
CA MET A 37 1.63 -4.28 -8.57
C MET A 37 0.55 -3.76 -7.63
N ASP A 38 -0.45 -4.58 -7.37
CA ASP A 38 -1.44 -4.32 -6.32
C ASP A 38 -0.97 -4.95 -5.01
N ILE A 39 -1.03 -4.17 -3.93
CA ILE A 39 -0.67 -4.58 -2.58
C ILE A 39 -1.92 -4.50 -1.69
N THR A 40 -2.22 -5.62 -1.03
CA THR A 40 -3.25 -5.71 0.00
C THR A 40 -2.61 -5.95 1.35
N ILE A 41 -2.85 -5.04 2.30
CA ILE A 41 -2.46 -5.22 3.70
C ILE A 41 -3.68 -5.72 4.46
N VAL A 42 -3.63 -6.99 4.83
CA VAL A 42 -4.65 -7.63 5.69
C VAL A 42 -4.26 -7.40 7.14
N THR A 43 -5.19 -6.86 7.92
CA THR A 43 -4.98 -6.63 9.36
C THR A 43 -5.99 -7.41 10.19
N THR A 44 -5.75 -7.49 11.51
CA THR A 44 -6.70 -8.07 12.45
C THR A 44 -7.73 -7.06 12.96
N ALA A 45 -7.70 -5.81 12.46
CA ALA A 45 -8.66 -4.78 12.82
C ALA A 45 -10.07 -5.18 12.37
N GLN A 46 -11.09 -4.73 13.10
CA GLN A 46 -12.49 -4.98 12.71
C GLN A 46 -13.12 -3.80 11.99
N THR A 47 -12.48 -2.63 12.06
CA THR A 47 -12.96 -1.38 11.47
C THR A 47 -11.85 -0.65 10.74
N ASP A 48 -12.22 0.17 9.76
CA ASP A 48 -11.28 0.98 8.98
C ASP A 48 -10.54 1.99 9.86
N GLN A 49 -11.19 2.51 10.91
CA GLN A 49 -10.56 3.44 11.84
C GLN A 49 -9.41 2.79 12.62
N GLU A 50 -9.61 1.54 13.07
CA GLU A 50 -8.56 0.75 13.73
C GLU A 50 -7.42 0.44 12.76
N GLY A 51 -7.74 -0.01 11.54
CA GLY A 51 -6.77 -0.29 10.49
C GLY A 51 -5.95 0.95 10.11
N LEU A 52 -6.60 2.10 9.93
CA LEU A 52 -5.96 3.36 9.63
C LEU A 52 -5.02 3.80 10.76
N THR A 53 -5.48 3.76 12.01
CA THR A 53 -4.67 4.16 13.17
C THR A 53 -3.44 3.27 13.32
N LEU A 54 -3.60 1.96 13.07
CA LEU A 54 -2.49 1.01 13.05
C LEU A 54 -1.48 1.41 11.99
N LEU A 55 -1.89 1.55 10.73
CA LEU A 55 -1.00 1.86 9.62
C LEU A 55 -0.31 3.22 9.77
N GLN A 56 -1.02 4.24 10.30
CA GLN A 56 -0.43 5.54 10.63
C GLN A 56 0.68 5.41 11.68
N LYS A 57 0.47 4.61 12.74
CA LYS A 57 1.51 4.36 13.75
C LYS A 57 2.69 3.54 13.24
N PHE A 58 2.46 2.70 12.24
CA PHE A 58 3.52 1.99 11.52
C PHE A 58 4.32 2.89 10.57
N GLY A 59 3.91 4.14 10.39
CA GLY A 59 4.62 5.12 9.56
C GLY A 59 4.18 5.12 8.09
N MET A 60 3.02 4.55 7.77
CA MET A 60 2.48 4.64 6.41
C MET A 60 2.15 6.11 6.08
N PRO A 61 2.66 6.64 4.96
CA PRO A 61 2.42 8.01 4.56
C PRO A 61 1.04 8.14 3.91
N PHE A 62 0.04 8.50 4.71
CA PHE A 62 -1.29 8.86 4.21
C PHE A 62 -1.39 10.37 3.96
N TYR A 63 -2.26 10.74 3.04
CA TYR A 63 -2.54 12.11 2.64
C TYR A 63 -4.06 12.28 2.76
N GLU A 64 -4.51 13.37 3.39
CA GLU A 64 -5.94 13.74 3.46
C GLU A 64 -6.51 14.11 2.09
#